data_AF-A0A8X7WNZ2-F1
#
_entry.id   AF-A0A8X7WNZ2-F1
#
_cell.length_a   1.000
_cell.length_b   1.000
_cell.length_c   1.000
_cell.angle_alpha   90.00
_cell.angle_beta   90.00
_cell.angle_gamma   90.00
#
_symmetry.space_group_name_H-M   'P 1'
#
loop_
_entity.id
_entity.type
_entity.pdbx_description
1 polymer ?
#
loop_
_entity_poly.entity_id
_entity_poly.type
_entity_poly.pdbx_seq_one_letter_code
_entity_poly.pdbx_strand_id
1 'polypeptide(L)'
;MVEFKVRPHKIPRYHDGAFEGSRKLEDDEYVRQYLQFYYQFQKSEGFAVDWDRFDYAFHIRSLDNPPRGFCTTRSPAEMVREVTLLAIAKQNEANGTKLVLVEHIQANFQFVSGLMCWLSFWAMDVSSSTPESKIYQAKLWRRGKEHELHLFRLKPTDEEIASVEVEPPPPMQCEDSEEIAVVFARAGPEDDPGVPFVFRRTGADPGVPFVSYRTGGVPVVLY
;
A
#
# COMPACT_ATOMS: atom_id res chain seq x y z
N MET A 1 -21.76 6.92 28.65
CA MET A 1 -21.86 5.80 27.70
C MET A 1 -21.67 6.39 26.31
N VAL A 2 -20.53 6.15 25.67
CA VAL A 2 -20.26 6.66 24.31
C VAL A 2 -20.78 5.62 23.33
N GLU A 3 -21.76 5.98 22.51
CA GLU A 3 -22.23 5.16 21.40
C GLU A 3 -21.12 5.02 20.36
N PHE A 4 -20.51 3.84 20.29
CA PHE A 4 -19.74 3.43 19.12
C PHE A 4 -20.74 3.22 17.97
N LYS A 5 -20.83 4.20 17.06
CA LYS A 5 -21.48 4.00 15.76
C LYS A 5 -20.65 3.00 14.95
N VAL A 6 -20.95 1.71 15.11
CA VAL A 6 -20.47 0.66 14.22
C VAL A 6 -21.14 0.89 12.86
N ARG A 7 -20.40 1.51 11.93
CA ARG A 7 -20.86 1.66 10.55
C ARG A 7 -20.80 0.29 9.85
N PRO A 8 -21.73 -0.01 8.94
CA PRO A 8 -21.80 -1.30 8.29
C PRO A 8 -20.51 -1.60 7.53
N HIS A 9 -20.04 -2.85 7.61
CA HIS A 9 -18.87 -3.32 6.87
C HIS A 9 -19.15 -3.18 5.37
N LYS A 10 -18.41 -2.32 4.67
CA LYS A 10 -18.43 -2.30 3.20
C LYS A 10 -17.95 -3.66 2.71
N ILE A 11 -18.75 -4.33 1.89
CA ILE A 11 -18.32 -5.53 1.18
C ILE A 11 -17.57 -5.03 -0.05
N PRO A 12 -16.25 -5.31 -0.18
CA PRO A 12 -15.51 -4.94 -1.39
C PRO A 12 -16.17 -5.57 -2.61
N ARG A 13 -16.19 -4.88 -3.75
CA ARG A 13 -16.63 -5.49 -5.01
C ARG A 13 -15.63 -6.57 -5.40
N TYR A 14 -16.06 -7.82 -5.30
CA TYR A 14 -15.40 -8.99 -5.87
C TYR A 14 -16.21 -9.37 -7.11
N HIS A 15 -15.64 -9.35 -8.32
CA HIS A 15 -16.33 -9.95 -9.46
C HIS A 15 -15.89 -11.42 -9.56
N ASP A 16 -16.89 -12.30 -9.55
CA ASP A 16 -16.68 -13.75 -9.57
C ASP A 16 -15.96 -14.19 -10.85
N GLY A 17 -14.82 -14.86 -10.69
CA GLY A 17 -14.47 -16.04 -11.51
C GLY A 17 -13.89 -15.85 -12.91
N ALA A 18 -13.26 -14.73 -13.27
CA ALA A 18 -12.50 -14.63 -14.53
C ALA A 18 -11.10 -14.04 -14.27
N PHE A 19 -10.11 -14.37 -15.11
CA PHE A 19 -8.81 -13.67 -15.14
C PHE A 19 -9.10 -12.17 -15.30
N GLU A 20 -8.97 -11.44 -14.20
CA GLU A 20 -9.81 -10.27 -13.88
C GLU A 20 -9.10 -8.94 -14.16
N GLY A 21 -8.29 -8.88 -15.23
CA GLY A 21 -7.52 -7.69 -15.60
C GLY A 21 -8.29 -6.75 -16.53
N SER A 22 -8.82 -7.29 -17.63
CA SER A 22 -9.28 -6.51 -18.79
C SER A 22 -10.54 -5.67 -18.50
N ARG A 23 -11.56 -6.24 -17.86
CA ARG A 23 -12.83 -5.53 -17.55
C ARG A 23 -12.71 -4.43 -16.49
N LYS A 24 -11.70 -4.48 -15.62
CA LYS A 24 -11.52 -3.46 -14.57
C LYS A 24 -10.98 -2.15 -15.15
N LEU A 25 -10.27 -2.20 -16.28
CA LEU A 25 -9.66 -1.04 -16.93
C LEU A 25 -10.65 -0.17 -17.70
N GLU A 26 -11.80 -0.73 -18.08
CA GLU A 26 -12.91 0.02 -18.71
C GLU A 26 -13.70 0.85 -17.69
N ASP A 27 -13.62 0.50 -16.40
CA ASP A 27 -14.31 1.22 -15.33
C ASP A 27 -13.45 2.37 -14.82
N ASP A 28 -13.80 3.60 -15.25
CA ASP A 28 -13.12 4.82 -14.84
C ASP A 28 -13.08 5.00 -13.31
N GLU A 29 -14.04 4.44 -12.56
CA GLU A 29 -14.04 4.50 -11.10
C GLU A 29 -13.02 3.52 -10.48
N TYR A 30 -12.85 2.32 -11.06
CA TYR A 30 -11.74 1.44 -10.68
C TYR A 30 -10.41 2.12 -10.93
N VAL A 31 -10.23 2.71 -12.12
CA VAL A 31 -8.99 3.40 -12.51
C VAL A 31 -8.69 4.56 -11.55
N ARG A 32 -9.67 5.40 -11.25
CA ARG A 32 -9.54 6.50 -10.29
C ARG A 32 -9.12 6.00 -8.91
N GLN A 33 -9.77 4.94 -8.40
CA GLN A 33 -9.44 4.34 -7.11
C GLN A 33 -8.05 3.67 -7.11
N TYR A 34 -7.67 2.99 -8.18
CA TYR A 34 -6.34 2.39 -8.33
C TYR A 34 -5.23 3.45 -8.26
N LEU A 35 -5.40 4.60 -8.91
CA LEU A 35 -4.42 5.68 -8.87
C LEU A 35 -4.27 6.28 -7.48
N GLN A 36 -5.40 6.50 -6.81
CA GLN A 36 -5.42 6.97 -5.44
C GLN A 36 -4.76 5.96 -4.50
N PHE A 37 -5.04 4.66 -4.66
CA PHE A 37 -4.39 3.59 -3.91
C PHE A 37 -2.88 3.57 -4.16
N TYR A 38 -2.46 3.59 -5.43
CA TYR A 38 -1.06 3.56 -5.83
C TYR A 38 -0.28 4.72 -5.19
N TYR A 39 -0.83 5.93 -5.24
CA TYR A 39 -0.18 7.08 -4.63
C TYR A 39 -0.06 6.96 -3.10
N GLN A 40 -1.14 6.55 -2.41
CA GLN A 40 -1.08 6.32 -0.96
C GLN A 40 -0.07 5.22 -0.60
N PHE A 41 -0.06 4.14 -1.38
CA PHE A 41 0.83 3.01 -1.18
C PHE A 41 2.29 3.41 -1.37
N GLN A 42 2.65 4.05 -2.48
CA GLN A 42 4.03 4.45 -2.74
C GLN A 42 4.49 5.50 -1.74
N LYS A 43 3.66 6.51 -1.48
CA LYS A 43 4.00 7.61 -0.57
C LYS A 43 4.25 7.15 0.87
N SER A 44 3.48 6.15 1.33
CA SER A 44 3.64 5.58 2.66
C SER A 44 4.50 4.31 2.69
N GLU A 45 5.08 3.90 1.56
CA GLU A 45 5.76 2.62 1.38
C GLU A 45 4.92 1.39 1.81
N GLY A 46 3.60 1.49 1.74
CA GLY A 46 2.63 0.45 2.10
C GLY A 46 2.16 0.45 3.55
N PHE A 47 2.63 1.38 4.39
CA PHE A 47 2.25 1.43 5.80
C PHE A 47 0.90 2.10 6.07
N ALA A 48 0.50 3.09 5.25
CA ALA A 48 -0.70 3.88 5.46
C ALA A 48 -1.57 3.89 4.20
N VAL A 49 -2.66 3.16 4.26
CA VAL A 49 -3.70 3.14 3.22
C VAL A 49 -5.05 3.33 3.89
N ASP A 50 -5.81 4.32 3.43
CA ASP A 50 -7.16 4.62 3.93
C ASP A 50 -8.19 3.72 3.24
N TRP A 51 -8.32 2.50 3.75
CA TRP A 51 -9.14 1.44 3.15
C TRP A 51 -10.63 1.79 3.01
N ASP A 52 -11.15 2.73 3.81
CA ASP A 52 -12.56 3.13 3.75
C ASP A 52 -12.91 3.92 2.47
N ARG A 53 -11.90 4.48 1.81
CA ARG A 53 -12.03 5.24 0.55
C ARG A 53 -12.10 4.36 -0.69
N PHE A 54 -11.89 3.06 -0.55
CA PHE A 54 -11.83 2.14 -1.68
C PHE A 54 -13.00 1.15 -1.64
N ASP A 55 -13.69 1.02 -2.75
CA ASP A 55 -14.74 0.02 -2.96
C ASP A 55 -14.19 -1.19 -3.73
N TYR A 56 -13.04 -1.04 -4.40
CA TYR A 56 -12.30 -2.11 -5.06
C TYR A 56 -11.23 -2.73 -4.16
N ALA A 57 -10.99 -4.03 -4.36
CA ALA A 57 -9.90 -4.74 -3.70
C ALA A 57 -8.60 -4.68 -4.51
N PHE A 58 -7.48 -4.41 -3.85
CA PHE A 58 -6.15 -4.39 -4.46
C PHE A 58 -5.29 -5.58 -4.01
N HIS A 59 -4.08 -5.68 -4.57
CA HIS A 59 -3.12 -6.75 -4.27
C HIS A 59 -2.56 -6.66 -2.84
N ILE A 60 -2.54 -5.45 -2.27
CA ILE A 60 -2.33 -5.20 -0.84
C ILE A 60 -3.71 -5.06 -0.18
N ARG A 61 -3.84 -5.51 1.06
CA ARG A 61 -5.10 -5.42 1.84
C ARG A 61 -4.82 -5.10 3.30
N SER A 62 -5.85 -4.63 4.01
CA SER A 62 -5.80 -4.50 5.47
C SER A 62 -5.68 -5.87 6.12
N LEU A 63 -4.70 -6.05 7.00
CA LEU A 63 -4.60 -7.21 7.88
C LEU A 63 -5.51 -7.03 9.11
N ASP A 64 -5.91 -5.81 9.42
CA ASP A 64 -6.87 -5.49 10.48
C ASP A 64 -8.28 -5.96 10.13
N ASN A 65 -8.61 -5.92 8.83
CA ASN A 65 -9.86 -6.42 8.29
C ASN A 65 -9.60 -7.29 7.02
N PRO A 66 -9.07 -8.51 7.19
CA PRO A 66 -8.68 -9.34 6.07
C PRO A 66 -9.91 -9.98 5.40
N PRO A 67 -9.78 -10.47 4.16
CA PRO A 67 -10.87 -11.13 3.45
C PRO A 67 -11.41 -12.34 4.22
N ARG A 68 -12.69 -12.66 4.00
CA ARG A 68 -13.30 -13.88 4.57
C ARG A 68 -12.48 -15.11 4.19
N GLY A 69 -12.25 -15.98 5.17
CA GLY A 69 -11.48 -17.21 4.99
C GLY A 69 -9.96 -17.02 5.01
N PHE A 70 -9.45 -15.81 5.24
CA PHE A 70 -7.99 -15.56 5.34
C PHE A 70 -7.32 -16.39 6.45
N CYS A 71 -7.97 -16.50 7.61
CA CYS A 71 -7.57 -17.42 8.67
C CYS A 71 -8.82 -17.91 9.40
N THR A 72 -8.93 -19.22 9.61
CA THR A 72 -10.04 -19.84 10.34
C THR A 72 -9.68 -20.16 11.79
N THR A 73 -8.39 -20.17 12.12
CA THR A 73 -7.88 -20.60 13.43
C THR A 73 -7.55 -19.44 14.37
N ARG A 74 -7.36 -18.24 13.85
CA ARG A 74 -6.94 -17.05 14.61
C ARG A 74 -7.72 -15.84 14.13
N SER A 75 -8.03 -14.94 15.05
CA SER A 75 -8.59 -13.64 14.71
C SER A 75 -7.54 -12.74 14.02
N PRO A 76 -7.98 -11.74 13.24
CA PRO A 76 -7.08 -10.74 12.64
C PRO A 76 -6.21 -10.04 13.69
N ALA A 77 -6.80 -9.62 14.81
CA ALA A 77 -6.08 -8.93 15.89
C ALA A 77 -4.98 -9.79 16.52
N GLU A 78 -5.22 -11.09 16.71
CA GLU A 78 -4.20 -12.02 17.21
C GLU A 78 -3.03 -12.15 16.23
N MET A 79 -3.32 -12.23 14.93
CA MET A 79 -2.27 -12.31 13.90
C MET A 79 -1.46 -11.02 13.84
N VAL A 80 -2.11 -9.85 13.83
CA VAL A 80 -1.44 -8.54 13.85
C VAL A 80 -0.53 -8.43 15.07
N ARG A 81 -1.03 -8.80 16.25
CA ARG A 81 -0.24 -8.77 17.48
C ARG A 81 0.95 -9.73 17.43
N GLU A 82 0.75 -10.94 16.94
CA GLU A 82 1.81 -11.95 16.79
C GLU A 82 2.93 -11.47 15.86
N VAL A 83 2.59 -10.98 14.66
CA VAL A 83 3.61 -10.51 13.70
C VAL A 83 4.32 -9.24 14.20
N THR A 84 3.61 -8.37 14.93
CA THR A 84 4.20 -7.17 15.53
C THR A 84 5.20 -7.53 16.63
N LEU A 85 4.83 -8.45 17.53
CA LEU A 85 5.75 -8.90 18.58
C LEU A 85 6.96 -9.64 18.01
N LEU A 86 6.79 -10.41 16.93
CA LEU A 86 7.89 -11.05 16.23
C LEU A 86 8.86 -10.03 15.62
N ALA A 87 8.34 -8.97 14.98
CA ALA A 87 9.18 -7.90 14.43
C ALA A 87 9.96 -7.18 15.53
N ILE A 88 9.31 -6.86 16.66
CA ILE A 88 9.96 -6.25 17.83
C ILE A 88 11.03 -7.17 18.43
N ALA A 89 10.74 -8.47 18.59
CA ALA A 89 11.69 -9.42 19.13
C ALA A 89 12.96 -9.50 18.28
N LYS A 90 12.81 -9.57 16.95
CA LYS A 90 13.95 -9.53 16.02
C LYS A 90 14.74 -8.23 16.12
N GLN A 91 14.06 -7.10 16.23
CA GLN A 91 14.72 -5.80 16.38
C GLN A 91 15.53 -5.71 17.69
N ASN A 92 14.94 -6.19 18.78
CA ASN A 92 15.59 -6.23 20.09
C ASN A 92 16.82 -7.15 20.07
N GLU A 93 16.70 -8.33 19.45
CA GLU A 93 17.81 -9.28 19.30
C GLU A 93 18.95 -8.70 18.45
N ALA A 94 18.63 -8.10 17.29
CA ALA A 94 19.62 -7.59 16.37
C ALA A 94 20.35 -6.33 16.87
N ASN A 95 19.64 -5.44 17.59
CA ASN A 95 20.16 -4.12 17.95
C ASN A 95 20.36 -3.92 19.46
N GLY A 96 20.09 -4.93 20.29
CA GLY A 96 20.19 -4.84 21.75
C GLY A 96 19.18 -3.90 22.40
N THR A 97 18.14 -3.49 21.67
CA THR A 97 17.07 -2.62 22.17
C THR A 97 16.11 -3.38 23.09
N LYS A 98 15.31 -2.65 23.89
CA LYS A 98 14.25 -3.24 24.74
C LYS A 98 12.91 -2.62 24.42
N LEU A 99 12.51 -2.70 23.16
CA LEU A 99 11.21 -2.23 22.70
C LEU A 99 10.11 -3.15 23.22
N VAL A 100 9.05 -2.54 23.75
CA VAL A 100 7.82 -3.21 24.18
C VAL A 100 6.65 -2.61 23.41
N LEU A 101 5.78 -3.48 22.88
CA LEU A 101 4.56 -3.07 22.20
C LEU A 101 3.61 -2.35 23.16
N VAL A 102 3.18 -1.15 22.81
CA VAL A 102 2.19 -0.37 23.55
C VAL A 102 0.82 -0.55 22.92
N GLU A 103 0.70 -0.24 21.63
CA GLU A 103 -0.58 -0.25 20.92
C GLU A 103 -0.36 -0.49 19.42
N HIS A 104 -1.29 -1.17 18.76
CA HIS A 104 -1.30 -1.32 17.30
C HIS A 104 -2.04 -0.15 16.65
N ILE A 105 -1.55 0.32 15.50
CA ILE A 105 -2.17 1.42 14.74
C ILE A 105 -2.82 0.89 13.46
N GLN A 106 -2.02 0.26 12.60
CA GLN A 106 -2.48 -0.25 11.31
C GLN A 106 -1.59 -1.40 10.86
N ALA A 107 -2.18 -2.40 10.22
CA ALA A 107 -1.44 -3.47 9.57
C ALA A 107 -2.00 -3.72 8.16
N ASN A 108 -1.11 -3.78 7.18
CA ASN A 108 -1.42 -4.14 5.80
C ASN A 108 -0.63 -5.39 5.40
N PHE A 109 -1.14 -6.16 4.43
CA PHE A 109 -0.48 -7.37 3.96
C PHE A 109 -0.59 -7.58 2.45
N GLN A 110 0.32 -8.39 1.92
CA GLN A 110 0.25 -8.97 0.57
C GLN A 110 0.84 -10.39 0.58
N PHE A 111 0.33 -11.22 -0.31
CA PHE A 111 0.91 -12.53 -0.59
C PHE A 111 2.06 -12.42 -1.60
N VAL A 112 3.28 -12.81 -1.19
CA VAL A 112 4.50 -12.86 -2.01
C VAL A 112 5.29 -14.14 -1.72
N SER A 113 4.78 -15.28 -2.17
CA SER A 113 5.31 -16.62 -1.80
C SER A 113 5.46 -16.82 -0.28
N GLY A 114 4.52 -16.23 0.46
CA GLY A 114 4.56 -15.98 1.89
C GLY A 114 3.65 -14.79 2.21
N LEU A 115 3.65 -14.31 3.44
CA LEU A 115 2.89 -13.15 3.88
C LEU A 115 3.87 -12.00 4.18
N MET A 116 3.85 -10.97 3.35
CA MET A 116 4.52 -9.70 3.64
C MET A 116 3.56 -8.81 4.41
N CYS A 117 4.01 -8.29 5.56
CA CYS A 117 3.23 -7.43 6.44
C CYS A 117 3.92 -6.07 6.59
N TRP A 118 3.14 -5.01 6.53
CA TRP A 118 3.54 -3.64 6.86
C TRP A 118 2.80 -3.25 8.14
N LEU A 119 3.55 -3.03 9.20
CA LEU A 119 3.03 -2.86 10.56
C LEU A 119 3.36 -1.45 11.03
N SER A 120 2.35 -0.73 11.51
CA SER A 120 2.50 0.53 12.23
C SER A 120 1.99 0.35 13.66
N PHE A 121 2.79 0.69 14.65
CA PHE A 121 2.46 0.47 16.06
C PHE A 121 3.21 1.44 16.98
N TRP A 122 2.63 1.72 18.14
CA TRP A 122 3.32 2.37 19.24
C TRP A 122 4.20 1.36 19.98
N ALA A 123 5.45 1.71 20.22
CA ALA A 123 6.32 0.97 21.11
C ALA A 123 7.13 1.92 21.99
N MET A 124 7.56 1.41 23.13
CA MET A 124 8.37 2.13 24.10
C MET A 124 9.67 1.36 24.34
N ASP A 125 10.80 2.06 24.31
CA ASP A 125 12.08 1.49 24.71
C ASP A 125 12.26 1.61 26.22
N VAL A 126 12.14 0.49 26.93
CA VAL A 126 12.25 0.47 28.40
C VAL A 126 13.70 0.50 28.89
N SER A 127 14.68 0.47 27.98
CA SER A 127 16.09 0.69 28.32
C SER A 127 16.47 2.17 28.36
N SER A 128 15.62 3.06 27.84
CA SER A 128 15.82 4.51 27.89
C SER A 128 15.70 5.04 29.33
N SER A 129 16.51 6.04 29.67
CA SER A 129 16.41 6.79 30.94
C SER A 129 15.11 7.59 31.04
N THR A 130 14.49 7.90 29.90
CA THR A 130 13.19 8.56 29.77
C THR A 130 12.34 7.77 28.77
N PRO A 131 11.60 6.73 29.23
CA PRO A 131 10.79 5.91 28.35
C PRO A 131 9.65 6.72 27.76
N GLU A 132 9.67 6.87 26.43
CA GLU A 132 8.63 7.56 25.68
C GLU A 132 8.11 6.62 24.60
N SER A 133 6.79 6.56 24.44
CA SER A 133 6.16 5.82 23.36
C SER A 133 6.40 6.56 22.03
N LYS A 134 6.84 5.84 21.01
CA LYS A 134 7.02 6.35 19.64
C LYS A 134 6.32 5.43 18.65
N ILE A 135 5.95 5.97 17.49
CA ILE A 135 5.39 5.16 16.41
C ILE A 135 6.54 4.54 15.63
N TYR A 136 6.49 3.21 15.49
CA TYR A 136 7.40 2.44 14.67
C TYR A 136 6.67 1.84 13.48
N GLN A 137 7.44 1.65 12.41
CA GLN A 137 7.05 0.97 11.19
C GLN A 137 7.95 -0.25 10.97
N ALA A 138 7.35 -1.41 10.75
CA ALA A 138 8.09 -2.64 10.46
C ALA A 138 7.55 -3.37 9.23
N LYS A 139 8.45 -3.78 8.33
CA LYS A 139 8.13 -4.62 7.18
C LYS A 139 8.67 -6.03 7.43
N LEU A 140 7.76 -7.00 7.57
CA LEU A 140 8.10 -8.37 7.94
C LEU A 140 7.53 -9.34 6.90
N TRP A 141 8.39 -10.18 6.34
CA TRP A 141 7.98 -11.33 5.55
C TRP A 141 7.93 -12.58 6.42
N ARG A 142 6.92 -13.44 6.22
CA ARG A 142 6.85 -14.76 6.86
C ARG A 142 6.33 -15.86 5.94
N ARG A 143 6.84 -17.08 6.12
CA ARG A 143 6.33 -18.30 5.48
C ARG A 143 6.46 -19.49 6.44
N GLY A 144 5.33 -19.94 6.98
CA GLY A 144 5.36 -21.00 7.99
C GLY A 144 6.16 -20.55 9.22
N LYS A 145 7.32 -21.18 9.46
CA LYS A 145 8.26 -20.82 10.54
C LYS A 145 9.35 -19.84 10.11
N GLU A 146 9.53 -19.62 8.81
CA GLU A 146 10.53 -18.70 8.28
C GLU A 146 10.03 -17.26 8.39
N HIS A 147 10.93 -16.35 8.73
CA HIS A 147 10.61 -14.94 8.91
C HIS A 147 11.82 -14.04 8.66
N GLU A 148 11.59 -12.92 7.97
CA GLU A 148 12.61 -11.94 7.60
C GLU A 148 12.10 -10.52 7.88
N LEU A 149 12.88 -9.76 8.64
CA LEU A 149 12.60 -8.35 8.95
C LEU A 149 13.33 -7.49 7.92
N HIS A 150 12.58 -6.93 6.97
CA HIS A 150 13.13 -6.12 5.87
C HIS A 150 13.31 -4.65 6.26
N LEU A 151 12.47 -4.14 7.17
CA LEU A 151 12.50 -2.76 7.62
C LEU A 151 12.05 -2.70 9.07
N PHE A 152 12.73 -1.89 9.88
CA PHE A 152 12.26 -1.47 11.20
C PHE A 152 12.76 -0.05 11.46
N ARG A 153 11.85 0.93 11.53
CA ARG A 153 12.20 2.34 11.71
C ARG A 153 11.16 3.09 12.54
N LEU A 154 11.50 4.28 13.01
CA LEU A 154 10.50 5.24 13.46
C LEU A 154 9.63 5.66 12.28
N LYS A 155 8.34 5.92 12.52
CA LYS A 155 7.46 6.49 11.50
C LYS A 155 8.05 7.83 11.04
N PRO A 156 8.26 8.04 9.73
CA PRO A 156 8.66 9.35 9.22
C PRO A 156 7.64 10.43 9.59
N THR A 157 8.07 11.68 9.68
CA THR A 157 7.17 12.81 9.95
C THR A 157 6.23 13.05 8.77
N ASP A 158 5.14 13.77 9.00
CA ASP A 158 4.19 14.05 7.94
C ASP A 158 4.81 14.94 6.84
N GLU A 159 5.79 15.79 7.17
CA GLU A 159 6.58 16.56 6.21
C GLU A 159 7.49 15.67 5.35
N GLU A 160 8.20 14.72 5.98
CA GLU A 160 9.03 13.73 5.27
C GLU A 160 8.19 12.92 4.30
N ILE A 161 7.05 12.40 4.76
CA ILE A 161 6.09 11.69 3.90
C ILE A 161 5.57 12.61 2.79
N ALA A 162 5.22 13.87 3.09
CA ALA A 162 4.70 14.81 2.12
C ALA A 162 5.69 15.08 0.97
N SER A 163 6.98 15.14 1.29
CA SER A 163 8.11 15.35 0.36
C SER A 163 8.43 14.18 -0.56
N VAL A 164 7.89 12.99 -0.30
CA VAL A 164 8.07 11.84 -1.20
C VAL A 164 7.39 12.14 -2.53
N GLU A 165 8.18 12.25 -3.58
CA GLU A 165 7.71 12.31 -4.95
C GLU A 165 7.35 10.89 -5.42
N VAL A 166 6.13 10.74 -5.94
CA VAL A 166 5.64 9.46 -6.45
C VAL A 166 5.51 9.60 -7.96
N GLU A 167 6.29 8.80 -8.69
CA GLU A 167 6.12 8.65 -10.13
C GLU A 167 4.77 8.04 -10.45
N PRO A 168 4.09 8.47 -11.53
CA PRO A 168 2.84 7.84 -11.94
C PRO A 168 3.04 6.34 -12.20
N PRO A 169 2.03 5.50 -11.95
CA PRO A 169 2.14 4.08 -12.26
C PRO A 169 2.38 3.87 -13.76
N PRO A 170 3.06 2.78 -14.16
CA PRO A 170 3.22 2.44 -15.56
C PRO A 170 1.85 2.28 -16.23
N PRO A 171 1.76 2.52 -17.55
CA PRO A 171 0.52 2.34 -18.28
C PRO A 171 -0.05 0.93 -18.07
N MET A 172 -1.33 0.85 -17.72
CA MET A 172 -1.99 -0.45 -17.55
C MET A 172 -2.30 -1.02 -18.94
N GLN A 173 -1.74 -2.21 -19.24
CA GLN A 173 -1.97 -2.90 -20.51
C GLN A 173 -3.29 -3.67 -20.47
N CYS A 174 -4.10 -3.56 -21.52
CA CYS A 174 -5.28 -4.41 -21.73
C CYS A 174 -4.81 -5.61 -22.56
N GLU A 175 -4.74 -6.81 -21.97
CA GLU A 175 -4.13 -7.98 -22.62
C GLU A 175 -4.92 -8.50 -23.84
N ASP A 176 -6.19 -8.08 -24.01
CA ASP A 176 -7.11 -8.64 -25.01
C ASP A 176 -7.58 -7.63 -26.08
N SER A 177 -7.03 -6.43 -26.13
CA SER A 177 -7.56 -5.35 -26.99
C SER A 177 -6.44 -4.59 -27.69
N GLU A 178 -6.64 -4.28 -28.97
CA GLU A 178 -5.86 -3.24 -29.68
C GLU A 178 -6.05 -1.84 -29.05
N GLU A 179 -6.77 -1.74 -27.93
CA GLU A 179 -6.93 -0.53 -27.15
C GLU A 179 -5.63 0.01 -26.58
N ILE A 180 -5.55 1.32 -26.74
CA ILE A 180 -4.53 2.20 -26.26
C ILE A 180 -4.32 2.02 -24.76
N ALA A 181 -3.06 1.82 -24.34
CA ALA A 181 -2.68 1.76 -22.94
C ALA A 181 -3.20 2.99 -22.17
N VAL A 182 -3.77 2.76 -21.00
CA VAL A 182 -4.27 3.86 -20.16
C VAL A 182 -3.08 4.59 -19.54
N VAL A 183 -2.87 5.85 -19.94
CA VAL A 183 -1.81 6.72 -19.40
C VAL A 183 -2.40 7.64 -18.34
N PHE A 184 -1.60 7.90 -17.30
CA PHE A 184 -1.98 8.73 -16.16
C PHE A 184 -1.17 10.01 -16.12
N ALA A 185 -1.86 11.15 -16.03
CA ALA A 185 -1.23 12.44 -15.75
C ALA A 185 -1.85 13.06 -14.49
N ARG A 186 -0.99 13.65 -13.65
CA ARG A 186 -1.42 14.50 -12.54
C ARG A 186 -2.01 15.79 -13.11
N ALA A 187 -3.19 16.19 -12.65
CA ALA A 187 -3.71 17.52 -12.98
C ALA A 187 -2.74 18.61 -12.50
N GLY A 188 -2.49 19.62 -13.35
CA GLY A 188 -1.55 20.70 -13.07
C GLY A 188 -1.97 21.56 -11.85
N PRO A 189 -1.06 22.38 -11.31
CA PRO A 189 -1.24 23.13 -10.05
C PRO A 189 -2.30 24.26 -10.07
N GLU A 190 -3.15 24.33 -11.10
CA GLU A 190 -4.24 25.33 -11.17
C GLU A 190 -5.52 24.90 -10.43
N ASP A 191 -5.64 23.62 -10.06
CA ASP A 191 -6.76 23.13 -9.25
C ASP A 191 -6.37 23.10 -7.75
N ASP A 192 -6.77 24.16 -7.05
CA ASP A 192 -6.93 24.36 -5.59
C ASP A 192 -6.27 23.33 -4.63
N PRO A 193 -5.32 23.74 -3.75
CA PRO A 193 -4.61 22.86 -2.81
C PRO A 193 -5.49 22.11 -1.79
N GLY A 194 -6.79 22.42 -1.71
CA GLY A 194 -7.77 21.67 -0.92
C GLY A 194 -8.38 20.45 -1.63
N VAL A 195 -8.10 20.25 -2.92
CA VAL A 195 -8.74 19.22 -3.75
C VAL A 195 -7.90 17.94 -3.75
N PRO A 196 -8.50 16.75 -3.52
CA PRO A 196 -7.77 15.48 -3.61
C PRO A 196 -7.10 15.34 -4.98
N PHE A 197 -5.92 14.70 -5.03
CA PHE A 197 -5.18 14.44 -6.27
C PHE A 197 -6.10 13.89 -7.37
N VAL A 198 -6.36 14.70 -8.40
CA VAL A 198 -7.14 14.28 -9.57
C VAL A 198 -6.15 13.79 -10.63
N PHE A 199 -6.25 12.51 -10.94
CA PHE A 199 -5.55 11.93 -12.09
C PHE A 199 -6.53 11.81 -13.25
N ARG A 200 -6.08 12.15 -14.46
CA ARG A 200 -6.90 12.04 -15.66
C ARG A 200 -6.42 10.86 -16.50
N ARG A 201 -7.38 10.10 -17.05
CA ARG A 201 -7.14 9.14 -18.13
C ARG A 201 -6.83 9.96 -19.37
N THR A 202 -5.58 9.89 -19.83
CA THR A 202 -5.22 10.42 -21.13
C THR A 202 -5.39 9.27 -22.12
N GLY A 203 -6.34 9.36 -23.05
CA GLY A 203 -6.23 8.57 -24.27
C GLY A 203 -4.91 8.96 -24.93
N ALA A 204 -4.11 8.00 -25.42
CA ALA A 204 -2.89 8.35 -26.15
C ALA A 204 -3.27 9.27 -27.31
N ASP A 205 -2.87 10.53 -27.20
CA ASP A 205 -2.94 11.51 -28.28
C ASP A 205 -1.53 11.61 -28.89
N PRO A 206 -1.39 11.69 -30.22
CA PRO A 206 -0.25 11.20 -31.01
C PRO A 206 1.01 12.10 -30.98
N GLY A 207 1.15 12.97 -29.98
CA GLY A 207 2.15 14.04 -30.01
C GLY A 207 3.45 13.80 -29.23
N VAL A 208 3.55 12.74 -28.42
CA VAL A 208 4.72 12.55 -27.55
C VAL A 208 5.51 11.33 -28.03
N PRO A 209 6.69 11.51 -28.64
CA PRO A 209 7.45 10.39 -29.17
C PRO A 209 7.87 9.47 -28.03
N PHE A 210 7.46 8.21 -28.15
CA PHE A 210 7.84 7.13 -27.26
C PHE A 210 9.34 6.85 -27.46
N VAL A 211 10.18 7.22 -26.49
CA VAL A 211 11.61 6.88 -26.52
C VAL A 211 11.75 5.43 -26.06
N SER A 212 11.76 4.50 -27.01
CA SER A 212 12.13 3.11 -26.77
C SER A 212 13.65 2.99 -26.63
N TYR A 213 14.15 2.77 -25.41
CA TYR A 213 15.52 2.31 -25.21
C TYR A 213 15.60 0.81 -25.52
N ARG A 214 15.95 0.47 -26.77
CA ARG A 214 16.55 -0.85 -27.04
C ARG A 214 17.98 -0.82 -26.50
N THR A 215 18.29 -1.76 -25.63
CA THR A 215 19.68 -2.09 -25.25
C THR A 215 20.54 -2.21 -26.51
N GLY A 216 21.46 -1.26 -26.70
CA GLY A 216 22.58 -1.37 -27.64
C GLY A 216 22.42 -0.79 -29.05
N GLY A 217 21.53 0.16 -29.31
CA GLY A 217 21.45 0.81 -30.63
C GLY A 217 20.99 2.26 -30.58
N VAL A 218 21.58 3.11 -31.45
CA VAL A 218 21.36 4.57 -31.55
C VAL A 218 19.86 4.90 -31.67
N PRO A 219 19.35 5.91 -30.93
CA PRO A 219 17.93 6.27 -30.96
C PRO A 219 17.54 6.79 -32.35
N VAL A 220 16.46 6.22 -32.91
CA VAL A 220 15.78 6.74 -34.10
C VAL A 220 14.47 7.36 -33.64
N VAL A 221 14.31 8.66 -33.89
CA VAL A 221 13.07 9.40 -33.71
C VAL A 221 12.19 9.13 -34.94
N LEU A 222 11.02 8.52 -34.73
CA LEU A 222 10.01 8.39 -35.78
C LEU A 222 8.93 9.45 -35.52
N TYR A 223 8.70 10.29 -36.53
CA TYR A 223 7.66 11.32 -36.58
C TYR A 223 6.30 10.70 -36.90
#